data_AF-A0AA50CQB2-F1
#
_entry.id   AF-A0AA50CQB2-F1
#
_cell.length_a   1.000
_cell.length_b   1.000
_cell.length_c   1.000
_cell.angle_alpha   90.00
_cell.angle_beta   90.00
_cell.angle_gamma   90.00
#
_symmetry.space_group_name_H-M   'P 1'
#
loop_
_entity.id
_entity.type
_entity.pdbx_description
1 polymer ?
#
loop_
_entity_poly.entity_id
_entity_poly.type
_entity_poly.pdbx_seq_one_letter_code
_entity_poly.pdbx_strand_id
1 'polypeptide(L)'
;MDDATPTEPDDIRRPRHKMHGKRGTWFELINKKGIERNWIWQLRGDNVIRGDRRSGIKAKDFVAEAVISNEKTSPLFEVPRVVVETMRFDVKALRGQDVPIFWYLFAQARFQGIGAEEHVVSIQALKDYLGTPRRDRILKSLDKLMATEMSLHVNMPGIHGRKSMPMILSVEVDGDTVRYSLPAVLRKAVLWSRDYTWVDINAIARFHSKFTAAVYIKTCYEAGLHRSRRSNIVDTLDRFRARLGLPEGTQASVLADTIDRVREDLLAIDGPRRRFNITFVLEEGYVVIECNSSAKKLKEIKPRPMTVKSIRQVARMNSGPLAVPPSRWPSLVRLRQAATLLGTSVFTLADAWKLDVFGAAAYPETTFIGMLGDEFIKLIDEEGADEVLETWLDKREFPELGGRRVVEGVGVEKSRKRKMVTIVTVTPASREPDVFIEDLRLGDEVGLLEYGIAQPPAVLISADIDDMDIPF
;
A
#
# COMPACT_ATOMS: atom_id res chain seq x y z
N MET A 1 32.18 12.67 -50.60
CA MET A 1 31.66 13.68 -49.66
C MET A 1 30.97 12.91 -48.57
N ASP A 2 31.49 13.10 -47.37
CA ASP A 2 31.54 12.11 -46.31
C ASP A 2 30.24 11.99 -45.53
N ASP A 3 29.90 10.74 -45.21
CA ASP A 3 28.94 10.35 -44.18
C ASP A 3 29.45 10.81 -42.81
N ALA A 4 28.77 11.79 -42.22
CA ALA A 4 28.98 12.16 -40.83
C ALA A 4 27.97 11.38 -39.97
N THR A 5 28.38 10.20 -39.49
CA THR A 5 27.67 9.42 -38.48
C THR A 5 27.76 10.16 -37.13
N PRO A 6 26.65 10.47 -36.45
CA PRO A 6 26.70 11.03 -35.10
C PRO A 6 27.12 9.95 -34.10
N THR A 7 28.34 10.06 -33.57
CA THR A 7 28.81 9.31 -32.41
C THR A 7 28.13 9.79 -31.12
N GLU A 8 27.64 8.85 -30.31
CA GLU A 8 27.16 9.10 -28.93
C GLU A 8 28.32 9.67 -28.07
N PRO A 9 28.06 10.62 -27.16
CA PRO A 9 29.06 11.01 -26.18
C PRO A 9 29.24 9.89 -25.16
N ASP A 10 30.48 9.40 -25.05
CA ASP A 10 30.97 8.59 -23.93
C ASP A 10 30.98 9.44 -22.65
N ASP A 11 29.82 9.60 -21.99
CA ASP A 11 29.77 10.18 -20.66
C ASP A 11 29.18 9.21 -19.63
N ILE A 12 30.11 8.44 -19.06
CA ILE A 12 30.16 7.99 -17.66
C ILE A 12 28.85 7.41 -17.12
N ARG A 13 28.71 6.09 -17.25
CA ARG A 13 27.74 5.26 -16.50
C ARG A 13 27.94 5.46 -14.98
N ARG A 14 27.26 6.45 -14.40
CA ARG A 14 27.07 6.52 -12.94
C ARG A 14 25.98 5.50 -12.52
N PRO A 15 26.10 4.85 -11.36
CA PRO A 15 25.12 3.87 -10.92
C PRO A 15 23.75 4.52 -10.73
N ARG A 16 22.74 4.04 -11.46
CA ARG A 16 21.35 4.57 -11.38
C ARG A 16 20.77 4.33 -9.98
N HIS A 17 20.36 5.40 -9.30
CA HIS A 17 19.64 5.29 -8.02
C HIS A 17 18.30 4.54 -8.18
N LYS A 18 18.00 3.60 -7.26
CA LYS A 18 16.70 2.91 -7.18
C LYS A 18 15.62 3.95 -6.80
N MET A 19 14.55 4.03 -7.58
CA MET A 19 13.51 5.04 -7.40
C MET A 19 12.36 4.55 -6.51
N HIS A 20 11.75 5.48 -5.78
CA HIS A 20 10.41 5.32 -5.20
C HIS A 20 9.45 6.22 -6.00
N GLY A 21 8.26 5.75 -6.39
CA GLY A 21 7.30 6.60 -7.14
C GLY A 21 7.04 6.13 -8.56
N LYS A 22 6.78 7.00 -9.57
CA LYS A 22 6.83 6.64 -11.02
C LYS A 22 8.05 7.39 -11.64
N ARG A 23 8.57 6.96 -12.80
CA ARG A 23 9.36 7.84 -13.69
C ARG A 23 8.41 8.70 -14.53
N GLY A 24 8.67 10.00 -14.59
CA GLY A 24 8.08 10.86 -15.61
C GLY A 24 8.84 10.64 -16.91
N THR A 25 8.16 10.66 -18.05
CA THR A 25 8.83 10.63 -19.35
C THR A 25 8.72 12.02 -19.95
N TRP A 26 9.82 12.49 -20.54
CA TRP A 26 9.84 13.71 -21.32
C TRP A 26 8.95 13.53 -22.56
N PHE A 27 8.05 14.48 -22.78
CA PHE A 27 7.36 14.61 -24.05
C PHE A 27 7.63 16.01 -24.60
N GLU A 28 8.25 16.06 -25.77
CA GLU A 28 8.32 17.27 -26.58
C GLU A 28 7.03 17.36 -27.39
N LEU A 29 6.18 18.32 -27.02
CA LEU A 29 4.95 18.57 -27.73
C LEU A 29 5.22 19.69 -28.74
N ILE A 30 5.42 19.32 -29.99
CA ILE A 30 5.61 20.29 -31.08
C ILE A 30 4.23 20.86 -31.41
N ASN A 31 4.02 22.14 -31.09
CA ASN A 31 2.81 22.87 -31.44
C ASN A 31 3.15 23.97 -32.48
N LYS A 32 2.12 24.62 -33.03
CA LYS A 32 2.29 25.69 -34.04
C LYS A 32 3.07 26.92 -33.56
N LYS A 33 3.43 27.00 -32.27
CA LYS A 33 4.19 28.08 -31.63
C LYS A 33 5.59 27.64 -31.13
N GLY A 34 6.01 26.41 -31.44
CA GLY A 34 7.32 25.87 -31.06
C GLY A 34 7.25 24.55 -30.29
N ILE A 35 8.41 24.11 -29.79
CA ILE A 35 8.54 22.90 -28.97
C ILE A 35 8.19 23.26 -27.52
N GLU A 36 7.07 22.76 -27.02
CA GLU A 36 6.69 22.89 -25.61
C GLU A 36 7.12 21.62 -24.87
N ARG A 37 8.13 21.75 -24.01
CA ARG A 37 8.69 20.67 -23.21
C ARG A 37 7.85 20.49 -21.95
N ASN A 38 7.13 19.37 -21.84
CA ASN A 38 6.16 19.17 -20.76
C ASN A 38 6.29 17.78 -20.09
N TRP A 39 6.08 17.77 -18.77
CA TRP A 39 6.03 16.55 -17.96
C TRP A 39 4.67 15.86 -18.09
N ILE A 40 4.62 14.65 -18.65
CA ILE A 40 3.36 13.89 -18.73
C ILE A 40 3.54 12.49 -18.10
N TRP A 41 2.76 12.24 -17.05
CA TRP A 41 2.73 10.96 -16.35
C TRP A 41 1.75 9.99 -17.03
N GLN A 42 2.26 9.04 -17.81
CA GLN A 42 1.40 8.03 -18.45
C GLN A 42 0.92 6.93 -17.47
N LEU A 43 -0.30 6.45 -17.68
CA LEU A 43 -0.99 5.43 -16.84
C LEU A 43 -1.03 4.01 -17.45
N ARG A 44 -0.62 3.85 -18.71
CA ARG A 44 -0.50 2.57 -19.43
C ARG A 44 0.91 2.49 -20.04
N GLY A 45 1.37 1.26 -20.34
CA GLY A 45 2.71 1.00 -20.88
C GLY A 45 3.85 1.04 -19.84
N ASP A 46 5.09 1.09 -20.33
CA ASP A 46 6.34 0.96 -19.57
C ASP A 46 6.64 2.11 -18.58
N ASN A 47 5.68 3.02 -18.37
CA ASN A 47 5.82 4.22 -17.53
C ASN A 47 5.17 4.09 -16.13
N VAL A 48 4.66 2.90 -15.78
CA VAL A 48 4.25 2.56 -14.41
C VAL A 48 5.45 1.94 -13.68
N ILE A 49 5.91 2.53 -12.57
CA ILE A 49 6.86 1.85 -11.67
C ILE A 49 6.12 0.70 -11.00
N ARG A 50 6.59 -0.50 -11.30
CA ARG A 50 6.14 -1.75 -10.71
C ARG A 50 7.22 -2.22 -9.73
N GLY A 51 7.08 -3.42 -9.19
CA GLY A 51 8.02 -3.95 -8.19
C GLY A 51 9.46 -4.04 -8.68
N ASP A 52 9.64 -4.14 -9.99
CA ASP A 52 10.94 -4.15 -10.71
C ASP A 52 11.75 -2.86 -10.52
N ARG A 53 11.06 -1.73 -10.35
CA ARG A 53 11.66 -0.39 -10.24
C ARG A 53 11.63 0.18 -8.83
N ARG A 54 11.26 -0.61 -7.82
CA ARG A 54 11.16 -0.22 -6.40
C ARG A 54 12.24 -0.91 -5.57
N SER A 55 12.83 -0.20 -4.62
CA SER A 55 13.81 -0.80 -3.69
C SER A 55 13.21 -1.93 -2.85
N GLY A 56 11.91 -1.83 -2.51
CA GLY A 56 11.22 -2.80 -1.65
C GLY A 56 11.56 -2.71 -0.17
N ILE A 57 12.48 -1.83 0.22
CA ILE A 57 13.04 -1.72 1.57
C ILE A 57 13.14 -0.25 1.98
N LYS A 58 12.78 0.04 3.22
CA LYS A 58 13.00 1.32 3.90
C LYS A 58 13.74 1.05 5.22
N ALA A 59 15.05 1.08 5.13
CA ALA A 59 16.01 0.97 6.23
C ALA A 59 17.32 1.62 5.75
N LYS A 60 18.13 2.15 6.67
CA LYS A 60 19.46 2.67 6.36
C LYS A 60 20.43 1.51 6.10
N ASP A 61 20.40 0.51 6.96
CA ASP A 61 21.07 -0.77 6.79
C ASP A 61 20.10 -1.89 7.16
N PHE A 62 19.52 -2.52 6.14
CA PHE A 62 18.48 -3.52 6.35
C PHE A 62 18.97 -4.70 7.20
N VAL A 63 20.18 -5.22 6.96
CA VAL A 63 20.67 -6.42 7.65
C VAL A 63 21.01 -6.09 9.11
N ALA A 64 21.63 -4.94 9.36
CA ALA A 64 21.95 -4.51 10.72
C ALA A 64 20.70 -4.10 11.53
N GLU A 65 19.65 -3.58 10.87
CA GLU A 65 18.43 -3.13 11.53
C GLU A 65 17.39 -4.26 11.71
N ALA A 66 17.34 -5.24 10.80
CA ALA A 66 16.41 -6.37 10.85
C ALA A 66 16.89 -7.46 11.83
N VAL A 67 17.08 -7.07 13.08
CA VAL A 67 17.50 -7.94 14.20
C VAL A 67 16.49 -7.87 15.33
N ILE A 68 16.28 -8.97 16.07
CA ILE A 68 15.27 -8.99 17.13
C ILE A 68 15.59 -8.00 18.25
N SER A 69 16.87 -7.71 18.50
CA SER A 69 17.31 -6.81 19.55
C SER A 69 17.13 -5.32 19.20
N ASN A 70 16.69 -5.00 17.98
CA ASN A 70 16.48 -3.62 17.57
C ASN A 70 15.19 -3.05 18.16
N GLU A 71 15.37 -2.21 19.19
CA GLU A 71 14.31 -1.46 19.87
C GLU A 71 14.22 0.00 19.41
N LYS A 72 15.07 0.44 18.46
CA LYS A 72 15.25 1.87 18.11
C LYS A 72 14.66 2.24 16.76
N THR A 73 14.81 1.39 15.75
CA THR A 73 14.34 1.67 14.39
C THR A 73 13.29 0.66 13.95
N SER A 74 12.59 1.01 12.86
CA SER A 74 11.52 0.21 12.26
C SER A 74 11.90 -0.10 10.80
N PRO A 75 12.70 -1.14 10.55
CA PRO A 75 13.04 -1.54 9.19
C PRO A 75 11.79 -2.07 8.48
N LEU A 76 11.46 -1.45 7.34
CA LEU A 76 10.24 -1.80 6.59
C LEU A 76 10.56 -2.49 5.28
N PHE A 77 9.67 -3.41 4.89
CA PHE A 77 9.67 -4.02 3.58
C PHE A 77 8.29 -3.92 2.91
N GLU A 78 8.28 -3.94 1.58
CA GLU A 78 7.06 -3.85 0.78
C GLU A 78 6.45 -5.22 0.52
N VAL A 79 5.16 -5.36 0.85
CA VAL A 79 4.35 -6.53 0.47
C VAL A 79 3.29 -6.09 -0.55
N PRO A 80 3.24 -6.69 -1.75
CA PRO A 80 2.24 -6.31 -2.75
C PRO A 80 0.85 -6.76 -2.34
N ARG A 81 -0.17 -5.97 -2.71
CA ARG A 81 -1.59 -6.25 -2.43
C ARG A 81 -2.01 -7.68 -2.78
N VAL A 82 -1.56 -8.19 -3.93
CA VAL A 82 -1.90 -9.56 -4.37
C VAL A 82 -1.43 -10.62 -3.35
N VAL A 83 -0.27 -10.43 -2.75
CA VAL A 83 0.25 -11.29 -1.68
C VAL A 83 -0.58 -11.09 -0.41
N VAL A 84 -0.85 -9.85 -0.01
CA VAL A 84 -1.67 -9.55 1.19
C VAL A 84 -3.06 -10.19 1.12
N GLU A 85 -3.75 -10.06 -0.01
CA GLU A 85 -5.14 -10.47 -0.13
C GLU A 85 -5.30 -11.96 -0.43
N THR A 86 -4.40 -12.53 -1.24
CA THR A 86 -4.64 -13.84 -1.88
C THR A 86 -3.67 -14.94 -1.48
N MET A 87 -2.54 -14.62 -0.85
CA MET A 87 -1.57 -15.63 -0.43
C MET A 87 -2.16 -16.50 0.69
N ARG A 88 -2.13 -17.82 0.52
CA ARG A 88 -2.55 -18.81 1.54
C ARG A 88 -1.53 -19.94 1.53
N PHE A 89 -1.15 -20.47 2.68
CA PHE A 89 -0.22 -21.60 2.78
C PHE A 89 -0.67 -22.58 3.86
N ASP A 90 -0.26 -23.85 3.74
CA ASP A 90 -0.60 -24.86 4.75
C ASP A 90 0.19 -24.61 6.03
N VAL A 91 -0.52 -24.02 6.99
CA VAL A 91 0.00 -23.74 8.31
C VAL A 91 0.30 -24.99 9.13
N LYS A 92 -0.25 -26.18 8.82
CA LYS A 92 -0.10 -27.38 9.66
C LYS A 92 1.35 -27.78 9.89
N ALA A 93 2.18 -27.74 8.86
CA ALA A 93 3.59 -28.14 8.92
C ALA A 93 4.48 -27.12 9.65
N LEU A 94 4.02 -25.87 9.79
CA LEU A 94 4.81 -24.75 10.30
C LEU A 94 4.60 -24.51 11.80
N ARG A 95 5.63 -23.98 12.45
CA ARG A 95 5.65 -23.44 13.81
C ARG A 95 5.72 -21.91 13.75
N GLY A 96 5.48 -21.25 14.89
CA GLY A 96 5.55 -19.79 15.02
C GLY A 96 6.83 -19.20 14.44
N GLN A 97 7.98 -19.81 14.74
CA GLN A 97 9.31 -19.36 14.30
C GLN A 97 9.61 -19.65 12.82
N ASP A 98 8.85 -20.50 12.13
CA ASP A 98 9.09 -20.85 10.73
C ASP A 98 8.61 -19.72 9.79
N VAL A 99 7.49 -19.04 10.14
CA VAL A 99 6.87 -17.99 9.32
C VAL A 99 7.70 -16.71 9.23
N PRO A 100 8.31 -16.19 10.32
CA PRO A 100 9.23 -15.06 10.25
C PRO A 100 10.40 -15.29 9.30
N ILE A 101 10.96 -16.52 9.25
CA ILE A 101 12.05 -16.84 8.32
C ILE A 101 11.60 -16.61 6.88
N PHE A 102 10.43 -17.09 6.49
CA PHE A 102 9.90 -16.84 5.14
C PHE A 102 9.81 -15.35 4.83
N TRP A 103 9.28 -14.53 5.74
CA TRP A 103 9.15 -13.09 5.51
C TRP A 103 10.51 -12.37 5.48
N TYR A 104 11.49 -12.83 6.27
CA TYR A 104 12.85 -12.32 6.19
C TYR A 104 13.50 -12.64 4.84
N LEU A 105 13.38 -13.88 4.37
CA LEU A 105 13.87 -14.29 3.05
C LEU A 105 13.15 -13.51 1.93
N PHE A 106 11.84 -13.29 2.06
CA PHE A 106 11.11 -12.45 1.11
C PHE A 106 11.63 -11.00 1.10
N ALA A 107 11.84 -10.40 2.27
CA ALA A 107 12.39 -9.04 2.39
C ALA A 107 13.83 -8.96 1.86
N GLN A 108 14.67 -9.96 2.15
CA GLN A 108 16.04 -10.04 1.64
C GLN A 108 16.06 -10.19 0.12
N ALA A 109 15.18 -10.98 -0.46
CA ALA A 109 15.00 -11.08 -1.91
C ALA A 109 14.55 -9.74 -2.51
N ARG A 110 13.67 -8.98 -1.84
CA ARG A 110 13.33 -7.60 -2.24
C ARG A 110 14.56 -6.69 -2.23
N PHE A 111 15.35 -6.75 -1.16
CA PHE A 111 16.57 -5.95 -0.97
C PHE A 111 17.59 -6.18 -2.11
N GLN A 112 17.87 -7.44 -2.40
CA GLN A 112 18.83 -7.87 -3.43
C GLN A 112 18.30 -7.71 -4.86
N GLY A 113 16.97 -7.66 -5.01
CA GLY A 113 16.29 -7.57 -6.30
C GLY A 113 15.51 -8.85 -6.58
N ILE A 114 14.21 -8.80 -6.33
CA ILE A 114 13.28 -9.95 -6.39
C ILE A 114 13.17 -10.63 -7.76
N GLY A 115 13.76 -10.04 -8.80
CA GLY A 115 13.78 -10.61 -10.14
C GLY A 115 14.86 -11.67 -10.35
N ALA A 116 15.90 -11.69 -9.51
CA ALA A 116 16.94 -12.72 -9.57
C ALA A 116 16.33 -14.11 -9.27
N GLU A 117 16.94 -15.15 -9.84
CA GLU A 117 16.46 -16.52 -9.60
C GLU A 117 16.84 -17.02 -8.22
N GLU A 118 18.05 -16.66 -7.78
CA GLU A 118 18.63 -17.00 -6.50
C GLU A 118 18.95 -15.75 -5.68
N HIS A 119 18.89 -15.92 -4.38
CA HIS A 119 19.19 -14.91 -3.37
C HIS A 119 20.05 -15.52 -2.27
N VAL A 120 20.74 -14.65 -1.53
CA VAL A 120 21.69 -15.09 -0.50
C VAL A 120 21.38 -14.47 0.84
N VAL A 121 21.51 -15.24 1.92
CA VAL A 121 21.45 -14.72 3.29
C VAL A 121 22.48 -15.46 4.14
N SER A 122 23.00 -14.81 5.19
CA SER A 122 23.80 -15.52 6.19
C SER A 122 22.91 -16.19 7.22
N ILE A 123 23.34 -17.36 7.72
CA ILE A 123 22.73 -18.01 8.88
C ILE A 123 22.84 -17.08 10.09
N GLN A 124 23.96 -16.35 10.23
CA GLN A 124 24.12 -15.37 11.29
C GLN A 124 23.03 -14.28 11.26
N ALA A 125 22.70 -13.72 10.11
CA ALA A 125 21.62 -12.73 10.01
C ALA A 125 20.25 -13.31 10.40
N LEU A 126 19.96 -14.56 10.05
CA LEU A 126 18.74 -15.25 10.48
C LEU A 126 18.72 -15.50 12.00
N LYS A 127 19.86 -15.83 12.60
CA LYS A 127 19.98 -15.97 14.06
C LYS A 127 19.70 -14.65 14.77
N ASP A 128 20.27 -13.56 14.28
CA ASP A 128 20.11 -12.23 14.85
C ASP A 128 18.67 -11.72 14.68
N TYR A 129 18.06 -11.96 13.53
CA TYR A 129 16.65 -11.65 13.25
C TYR A 129 15.67 -12.39 14.17
N LEU A 130 15.92 -13.68 14.45
CA LEU A 130 15.03 -14.50 15.27
C LEU A 130 15.36 -14.46 16.77
N GLY A 131 16.53 -13.93 17.15
CA GLY A 131 17.02 -14.03 18.52
C GLY A 131 17.38 -15.45 18.95
N THR A 132 17.82 -16.30 18.03
CA THR A 132 18.16 -17.69 18.36
C THR A 132 19.62 -18.01 18.05
N PRO A 133 20.39 -18.58 18.99
CA PRO A 133 21.76 -19.02 18.70
C PRO A 133 21.79 -20.33 17.89
N ARG A 134 20.64 -21.01 17.76
CA ARG A 134 20.54 -22.40 17.28
C ARG A 134 20.44 -22.51 15.77
N ARG A 135 21.58 -22.76 15.13
CA ARG A 135 21.68 -23.07 13.69
C ARG A 135 20.77 -24.23 13.27
N ASP A 136 20.72 -25.30 14.06
CA ASP A 136 19.95 -26.51 13.74
C ASP A 136 18.44 -26.23 13.62
N ARG A 137 17.92 -25.27 14.37
CA ARG A 137 16.51 -24.85 14.27
C ARG A 137 16.22 -24.14 12.96
N ILE A 138 17.10 -23.23 12.55
CA ILE A 138 16.98 -22.49 11.29
C ILE A 138 16.98 -23.45 10.10
N LEU A 139 17.94 -24.39 10.07
CA LEU A 139 18.01 -25.39 8.99
C LEU A 139 16.73 -26.23 8.89
N LYS A 140 16.23 -26.73 10.02
CA LYS A 140 14.94 -27.45 10.06
C LYS A 140 13.76 -26.60 9.61
N SER A 141 13.76 -25.31 9.91
CA SER A 141 12.72 -24.39 9.42
C SER A 141 12.81 -24.19 7.92
N LEU A 142 14.01 -24.06 7.35
CA LEU A 142 14.21 -23.99 5.91
C LEU A 142 13.71 -25.25 5.20
N ASP A 143 14.01 -26.45 5.74
CA ASP A 143 13.50 -27.72 5.20
C ASP A 143 11.97 -27.77 5.18
N LYS A 144 11.32 -27.31 6.27
CA LYS A 144 9.86 -27.25 6.33
C LYS A 144 9.27 -26.24 5.34
N LEU A 145 9.92 -25.08 5.17
CA LEU A 145 9.46 -24.07 4.23
C LEU A 145 9.57 -24.57 2.78
N MET A 146 10.59 -25.37 2.45
CA MET A 146 10.66 -26.06 1.15
C MET A 146 9.54 -27.08 0.96
N ALA A 147 9.19 -27.82 2.03
CA ALA A 147 8.13 -28.84 2.00
C ALA A 147 6.70 -28.27 2.09
N THR A 148 6.54 -26.97 2.39
CA THR A 148 5.21 -26.37 2.59
C THR A 148 4.69 -25.73 1.32
N GLU A 149 3.49 -26.10 0.91
CA GLU A 149 2.80 -25.46 -0.23
C GLU A 149 2.13 -24.14 0.15
N MET A 150 2.14 -23.24 -0.83
CA MET A 150 1.51 -21.93 -0.83
C MET A 150 0.74 -21.75 -2.13
N SER A 151 -0.36 -21.02 -2.04
CA SER A 151 -1.16 -20.61 -3.19
C SER A 151 -1.28 -19.10 -3.28
N LEU A 152 -1.33 -18.59 -4.50
CA LEU A 152 -1.50 -17.18 -4.82
C LEU A 152 -2.52 -17.04 -5.97
N HIS A 153 -3.44 -16.10 -5.87
CA HIS A 153 -4.37 -15.79 -6.97
C HIS A 153 -3.80 -14.63 -7.79
N VAL A 154 -3.38 -14.92 -9.01
CA VAL A 154 -2.68 -13.96 -9.87
C VAL A 154 -3.48 -13.65 -11.12
N ASN A 155 -3.39 -12.39 -11.56
CA ASN A 155 -3.92 -11.95 -12.84
C ASN A 155 -2.87 -11.08 -13.54
N MET A 156 -1.97 -11.73 -14.28
CA MET A 156 -0.85 -11.09 -14.98
C MET A 156 -0.63 -11.74 -16.35
N PRO A 157 0.04 -11.07 -17.30
CA PRO A 157 0.24 -11.62 -18.64
C PRO A 157 0.84 -13.04 -18.62
N GLY A 158 0.13 -13.99 -19.22
CA GLY A 158 0.52 -15.40 -19.31
C GLY A 158 0.28 -16.23 -18.04
N ILE A 159 -0.18 -15.64 -16.93
CA ILE A 159 -0.44 -16.39 -15.68
C ILE A 159 -1.71 -15.85 -15.01
N HIS A 160 -2.77 -16.66 -15.06
CA HIS A 160 -4.08 -16.34 -14.50
C HIS A 160 -4.56 -17.41 -13.53
N GLY A 161 -5.41 -17.00 -12.57
CA GLY A 161 -6.08 -17.87 -11.61
C GLY A 161 -5.23 -18.23 -10.40
N ARG A 162 -5.68 -19.23 -9.64
CA ARG A 162 -5.00 -19.70 -8.43
C ARG A 162 -3.84 -20.61 -8.83
N LYS A 163 -2.64 -20.32 -8.35
CA LYS A 163 -1.44 -21.14 -8.56
C LYS A 163 -0.96 -21.68 -7.22
N SER A 164 -0.71 -22.99 -7.14
CA SER A 164 0.00 -23.62 -6.01
C SER A 164 1.49 -23.70 -6.33
N MET A 165 2.34 -23.55 -5.33
CA MET A 165 3.81 -23.55 -5.41
C MET A 165 4.40 -23.78 -4.01
N PRO A 166 5.63 -24.29 -3.87
CA PRO A 166 6.28 -24.34 -2.56
C PRO A 166 6.51 -22.91 -2.01
N MET A 167 6.62 -22.73 -0.70
CA MET A 167 6.96 -21.41 -0.12
C MET A 167 8.39 -20.97 -0.51
N ILE A 168 9.32 -21.93 -0.55
CA ILE A 168 10.69 -21.76 -1.02
C ILE A 168 10.97 -22.86 -2.05
N LEU A 169 11.52 -22.50 -3.20
CA LEU A 169 11.75 -23.43 -4.30
C LEU A 169 13.00 -24.30 -4.08
N SER A 170 14.08 -23.71 -3.60
CA SER A 170 15.33 -24.41 -3.29
C SER A 170 16.09 -23.70 -2.17
N VAL A 171 16.89 -24.47 -1.43
CA VAL A 171 17.81 -23.98 -0.40
C VAL A 171 19.11 -24.78 -0.50
N GLU A 172 20.24 -24.08 -0.60
CA GLU A 172 21.58 -24.64 -0.48
C GLU A 172 22.32 -23.95 0.66
N VAL A 173 23.00 -24.74 1.49
CA VAL A 173 23.72 -24.22 2.66
C VAL A 173 25.19 -24.56 2.56
N ASP A 174 26.03 -23.53 2.55
CA ASP A 174 27.48 -23.65 2.51
C ASP A 174 28.11 -22.76 3.60
N GLY A 175 28.65 -23.39 4.64
CA GLY A 175 29.19 -22.67 5.79
C GLY A 175 28.12 -21.78 6.44
N ASP A 176 28.35 -20.47 6.51
CA ASP A 176 27.37 -19.50 7.00
C ASP A 176 26.40 -19.01 5.91
N THR A 177 26.62 -19.37 4.66
CA THR A 177 25.85 -18.87 3.52
C THR A 177 24.66 -19.78 3.22
N VAL A 178 23.48 -19.19 3.05
CA VAL A 178 22.27 -19.85 2.55
C VAL A 178 21.92 -19.22 1.21
N ARG A 179 21.98 -20.00 0.13
CA ARG A 179 21.43 -19.64 -1.17
C ARG A 179 20.01 -20.20 -1.27
N TYR A 180 19.07 -19.41 -1.76
CA TYR A 180 17.68 -19.83 -1.84
C TYR A 180 16.97 -19.20 -3.03
N SER A 181 15.91 -19.87 -3.50
CA SER A 181 15.07 -19.40 -4.61
C SER A 181 13.63 -19.24 -4.18
N LEU A 182 13.01 -18.12 -4.54
CA LEU A 182 11.55 -17.93 -4.41
C LEU A 182 10.83 -18.39 -5.69
N PRO A 183 9.59 -18.94 -5.61
CA PRO A 183 8.86 -19.36 -6.79
C PRO A 183 8.71 -18.26 -7.85
N ALA A 184 8.88 -18.61 -9.12
CA ALA A 184 8.81 -17.65 -10.24
C ALA A 184 7.46 -16.91 -10.30
N VAL A 185 6.35 -17.58 -9.96
CA VAL A 185 5.02 -16.96 -9.90
C VAL A 185 4.96 -15.86 -8.84
N LEU A 186 5.53 -16.10 -7.65
CA LEU A 186 5.62 -15.08 -6.59
C LEU A 186 6.50 -13.91 -7.05
N ARG A 187 7.70 -14.20 -7.59
CA ARG A 187 8.61 -13.14 -8.10
C ARG A 187 7.90 -12.28 -9.15
N LYS A 188 7.25 -12.89 -10.15
CA LYS A 188 6.48 -12.18 -11.18
C LYS A 188 5.32 -11.38 -10.58
N ALA A 189 4.57 -11.95 -9.63
CA ALA A 189 3.48 -11.24 -8.97
C ALA A 189 3.99 -9.99 -8.24
N VAL A 190 5.14 -10.07 -7.57
CA VAL A 190 5.78 -8.91 -6.95
C VAL A 190 6.23 -7.91 -8.00
N LEU A 191 6.90 -8.33 -9.07
CA LEU A 191 7.38 -7.43 -10.11
C LEU A 191 6.24 -6.73 -10.85
N TRP A 192 5.12 -7.40 -11.09
CA TRP A 192 3.97 -6.86 -11.85
C TRP A 192 3.02 -6.01 -11.01
N SER A 193 3.08 -6.14 -9.68
CA SER A 193 2.20 -5.43 -8.76
C SER A 193 2.38 -3.92 -8.82
N ARG A 194 1.28 -3.21 -8.52
CA ARG A 194 1.21 -1.75 -8.54
C ARG A 194 0.95 -1.15 -7.15
N ASP A 195 0.47 -1.96 -6.24
CA ASP A 195 -0.01 -1.57 -4.93
C ASP A 195 0.69 -2.40 -3.86
N TYR A 196 1.18 -1.73 -2.83
CA TYR A 196 2.05 -2.28 -1.80
C TYR A 196 1.73 -1.65 -0.45
N THR A 197 1.88 -2.46 0.59
CA THR A 197 1.93 -1.98 1.96
C THR A 197 3.33 -2.10 2.54
N TRP A 198 3.65 -1.21 3.48
CA TRP A 198 4.86 -1.27 4.26
C TRP A 198 4.61 -2.07 5.54
N VAL A 199 5.46 -3.04 5.79
CA VAL A 199 5.37 -3.92 6.96
C VAL A 199 6.67 -3.84 7.74
N ASP A 200 6.56 -3.74 9.07
CA ASP A 200 7.73 -3.82 9.96
C ASP A 200 8.17 -5.29 10.08
N ILE A 201 9.40 -5.58 9.66
CA ILE A 201 9.92 -6.96 9.66
C ILE A 201 10.21 -7.45 11.09
N ASN A 202 10.59 -6.56 12.01
CA ASN A 202 10.93 -6.88 13.39
C ASN A 202 9.70 -7.13 14.26
N ALA A 203 8.54 -6.58 13.90
CA ALA A 203 7.26 -6.96 14.49
C ALA A 203 6.98 -8.45 14.24
N ILE A 204 7.20 -8.93 13.01
CA ILE A 204 6.93 -10.34 12.64
C ILE A 204 7.79 -11.32 13.45
N ALA A 205 9.06 -11.01 13.71
CA ALA A 205 9.97 -11.87 14.47
C ALA A 205 9.51 -12.15 15.91
N ARG A 206 8.67 -11.28 16.48
CA ARG A 206 8.22 -11.34 17.87
C ARG A 206 6.90 -12.09 18.04
N PHE A 207 6.23 -12.46 16.95
CA PHE A 207 4.98 -13.19 17.04
C PHE A 207 5.20 -14.62 17.52
N HIS A 208 4.46 -15.02 18.54
CA HIS A 208 4.47 -16.40 19.04
C HIS A 208 3.64 -17.32 18.15
N SER A 209 2.55 -16.78 17.60
CA SER A 209 1.64 -17.49 16.72
C SER A 209 2.04 -17.33 15.25
N LYS A 210 2.14 -18.46 14.55
CA LYS A 210 2.38 -18.52 13.10
C LYS A 210 1.28 -17.83 12.28
N PHE A 211 0.11 -17.64 12.88
CA PHE A 211 -1.05 -17.06 12.21
C PHE A 211 -1.05 -15.53 12.24
N THR A 212 -0.35 -14.93 13.21
CA THR A 212 -0.36 -13.48 13.45
C THR A 212 0.20 -12.71 12.26
N ALA A 213 1.26 -13.20 11.62
CA ALA A 213 1.91 -12.48 10.51
C ALA A 213 0.93 -12.15 9.37
N ALA A 214 0.06 -13.09 8.98
CA ALA A 214 -0.91 -12.86 7.92
C ALA A 214 -1.95 -11.80 8.31
N VAL A 215 -2.42 -11.82 9.56
CA VAL A 215 -3.36 -10.83 10.09
C VAL A 215 -2.69 -9.46 10.19
N TYR A 216 -1.47 -9.39 10.76
CA TYR A 216 -0.70 -8.16 10.89
C TYR A 216 -0.46 -7.48 9.54
N ILE A 217 0.00 -8.24 8.54
CA ILE A 217 0.24 -7.71 7.19
C ILE A 217 -1.04 -7.16 6.56
N LYS A 218 -2.18 -7.84 6.77
CA LYS A 218 -3.48 -7.33 6.32
C LYS A 218 -3.84 -6.04 7.06
N THR A 219 -3.61 -5.96 8.37
CA THR A 219 -3.85 -4.73 9.14
C THR A 219 -2.91 -3.60 8.70
N CYS A 220 -1.64 -3.87 8.38
CA CYS A 220 -0.73 -2.87 7.79
C CYS A 220 -1.27 -2.35 6.45
N TYR A 221 -1.84 -3.22 5.63
CA TYR A 221 -2.47 -2.80 4.37
C TYR A 221 -3.68 -1.91 4.62
N GLU A 222 -4.63 -2.30 5.48
CA GLU A 222 -5.82 -1.48 5.81
C GLU A 222 -5.44 -0.14 6.47
N ALA A 223 -4.47 -0.14 7.40
CA ALA A 223 -3.96 1.07 8.04
C ALA A 223 -3.29 2.01 7.03
N GLY A 224 -2.71 1.46 5.96
CA GLY A 224 -2.15 2.22 4.85
C GLY A 224 -3.19 2.84 3.90
N LEU A 225 -4.47 2.49 4.04
CA LEU A 225 -5.59 3.08 3.30
C LEU A 225 -6.16 4.31 4.02
N HIS A 226 -6.77 5.20 3.25
CA HIS A 226 -7.54 6.31 3.79
C HIS A 226 -8.70 5.82 4.66
N ARG A 227 -9.11 6.60 5.67
CA ARG A 227 -10.28 6.27 6.52
C ARG A 227 -11.56 5.94 5.72
N SER A 228 -11.81 6.61 4.59
CA SER A 228 -12.99 6.35 3.74
C SER A 228 -12.94 5.05 2.95
N ARG A 229 -11.75 4.45 2.79
CA ARG A 229 -11.53 3.20 2.05
C ARG A 229 -11.06 2.06 2.95
N ARG A 230 -10.65 2.39 4.17
CA ARG A 230 -10.26 1.44 5.19
C ARG A 230 -11.50 0.65 5.58
N SER A 231 -11.32 -0.65 5.64
CA SER A 231 -12.32 -1.56 6.18
C SER A 231 -11.78 -2.16 7.47
N ASN A 232 -12.60 -2.15 8.52
CA ASN A 232 -12.32 -2.97 9.69
C ASN A 232 -12.39 -4.44 9.24
N ILE A 233 -11.51 -5.27 9.78
CA ILE A 233 -11.64 -6.72 9.59
C ILE A 233 -12.79 -7.16 10.48
N VAL A 234 -13.96 -7.33 9.88
CA VAL A 234 -15.15 -7.86 10.56
C VAL A 234 -15.42 -9.23 9.94
N ASP A 235 -15.06 -10.27 10.66
CA ASP A 235 -15.18 -11.66 10.23
C ASP A 235 -16.05 -12.44 11.23
N THR A 236 -16.91 -13.32 10.73
CA THR A 236 -17.46 -14.40 11.56
C THR A 236 -16.33 -15.31 12.03
N LEU A 237 -16.54 -16.08 13.10
CA LEU A 237 -15.55 -17.08 13.54
C LEU A 237 -15.11 -18.03 12.40
N ASP A 238 -16.02 -18.45 11.54
CA ASP A 238 -15.71 -19.30 10.38
C ASP A 238 -14.85 -18.60 9.33
N ARG A 239 -15.17 -17.34 9.03
CA ARG A 239 -14.38 -16.55 8.07
C ARG A 239 -13.00 -16.25 8.63
N PHE A 240 -12.91 -15.96 9.92
CA PHE A 240 -11.63 -15.73 10.59
C PHE A 240 -10.80 -17.02 10.62
N ARG A 241 -11.40 -18.17 10.95
CA ARG A 241 -10.76 -19.50 10.85
C ARG A 241 -10.20 -19.75 9.45
N ALA A 242 -10.97 -19.49 8.40
CA ALA A 242 -10.52 -19.63 7.02
C ALA A 242 -9.37 -18.67 6.68
N ARG A 243 -9.39 -17.43 7.22
CA ARG A 243 -8.27 -16.47 7.08
C ARG A 243 -6.99 -16.98 7.73
N LEU A 244 -7.08 -17.62 8.89
CA LEU A 244 -5.96 -18.24 9.58
C LEU A 244 -5.46 -19.52 8.87
N GLY A 245 -6.16 -19.99 7.83
CA GLY A 245 -5.81 -21.23 7.13
C GLY A 245 -6.10 -22.49 7.95
N LEU A 246 -6.99 -22.40 8.95
CA LEU A 246 -7.39 -23.53 9.78
C LEU A 246 -8.48 -24.38 9.09
N PRO A 247 -8.48 -25.72 9.22
CA PRO A 247 -9.49 -26.60 8.61
C PRO A 247 -10.93 -26.33 9.10
N GLU A 248 -11.95 -26.65 8.28
CA GLU A 248 -13.38 -26.49 8.61
C GLU A 248 -13.83 -27.23 9.88
N GLY A 249 -13.21 -28.36 10.21
CA GLY A 249 -13.48 -29.11 11.44
C GLY A 249 -12.60 -28.74 12.64
N THR A 250 -12.02 -27.55 12.69
CA THR A 250 -11.20 -27.14 13.84
C THR A 250 -12.06 -27.06 15.09
N GLN A 251 -11.64 -27.71 16.17
CA GLN A 251 -12.35 -27.66 17.46
C GLN A 251 -12.50 -26.22 17.95
N ALA A 252 -13.66 -25.89 18.53
CA ALA A 252 -13.97 -24.53 18.98
C ALA A 252 -12.96 -24.00 20.00
N SER A 253 -12.50 -24.84 20.93
CA SER A 253 -11.45 -24.48 21.89
C SER A 253 -10.12 -24.14 21.22
N VAL A 254 -9.70 -24.94 20.23
CA VAL A 254 -8.47 -24.70 19.46
C VAL A 254 -8.57 -23.40 18.66
N LEU A 255 -9.74 -23.10 18.08
CA LEU A 255 -9.98 -21.85 17.39
C LEU A 255 -9.91 -20.66 18.37
N ALA A 256 -10.55 -20.75 19.53
CA ALA A 256 -10.54 -19.70 20.56
C ALA A 256 -9.10 -19.43 21.05
N ASP A 257 -8.37 -20.48 21.46
CA ASP A 257 -6.97 -20.36 21.88
C ASP A 257 -6.08 -19.73 20.79
N THR A 258 -6.36 -20.03 19.52
CA THR A 258 -5.61 -19.45 18.40
C THR A 258 -5.94 -17.97 18.22
N ILE A 259 -7.21 -17.60 18.32
CA ILE A 259 -7.66 -16.20 18.26
C ILE A 259 -7.01 -15.38 19.39
N ASP A 260 -7.00 -15.92 20.61
CA ASP A 260 -6.42 -15.24 21.77
C ASP A 260 -4.92 -15.01 21.59
N ARG A 261 -4.16 -16.01 21.10
CA ARG A 261 -2.73 -15.82 20.79
C ARG A 261 -2.48 -14.78 19.71
N VAL A 262 -3.31 -14.76 18.65
CA VAL A 262 -3.20 -13.74 17.60
C VAL A 262 -3.49 -12.35 18.18
N ARG A 263 -4.50 -12.24 19.04
CA ARG A 263 -4.86 -11.00 19.73
C ARG A 263 -3.71 -10.53 20.62
N GLU A 264 -3.16 -11.40 21.45
CA GLU A 264 -2.02 -11.09 22.33
C GLU A 264 -0.81 -10.61 21.54
N ASP A 265 -0.42 -11.33 20.48
CA ASP A 265 0.72 -10.93 19.64
C ASP A 265 0.49 -9.56 18.96
N LEU A 266 -0.71 -9.29 18.46
CA LEU A 266 -1.02 -8.01 17.81
C LEU A 266 -1.02 -6.83 18.79
N LEU A 267 -1.57 -7.04 20.00
CA LEU A 267 -1.63 -6.00 21.03
C LEU A 267 -0.28 -5.78 21.72
N ALA A 268 0.62 -6.77 21.69
CA ALA A 268 1.99 -6.67 22.18
C ALA A 268 2.91 -5.83 21.29
N ILE A 269 2.48 -5.44 20.08
CA ILE A 269 3.28 -4.57 19.20
C ILE A 269 3.38 -3.18 19.82
N ASP A 270 4.60 -2.75 20.11
CA ASP A 270 4.90 -1.52 20.83
C ASP A 270 6.09 -0.75 20.22
N GLY A 271 6.43 0.38 20.84
CA GLY A 271 7.60 1.18 20.48
C GLY A 271 7.61 1.63 19.02
N PRO A 272 8.81 1.73 18.39
CA PRO A 272 8.96 2.11 16.99
C PRO A 272 8.23 1.19 15.98
N ARG A 273 7.92 -0.05 16.39
CA ARG A 273 7.21 -1.04 15.56
C ARG A 273 5.70 -0.78 15.48
N ARG A 274 5.15 -0.09 16.49
CA ARG A 274 3.74 0.28 16.55
C ARG A 274 3.47 1.51 15.68
N ARG A 275 3.19 1.25 14.40
CA ARG A 275 2.96 2.29 13.38
C ARG A 275 1.53 2.83 13.32
N PHE A 276 0.61 2.12 13.93
CA PHE A 276 -0.81 2.44 14.03
C PHE A 276 -1.37 1.71 15.25
N ASN A 277 -2.49 2.20 15.77
CA ASN A 277 -3.22 1.54 16.84
C ASN A 277 -4.06 0.41 16.25
N ILE A 278 -4.03 -0.73 16.94
CA ILE A 278 -4.84 -1.91 16.63
C ILE A 278 -5.80 -2.09 17.80
N THR A 279 -7.09 -2.10 17.50
CA THR A 279 -8.12 -2.54 18.44
C THR A 279 -8.57 -3.92 18.01
N PHE A 280 -8.62 -4.86 18.95
CA PHE A 280 -9.08 -6.23 18.69
C PHE A 280 -10.19 -6.56 19.69
N VAL A 281 -11.40 -6.77 19.17
CA VAL A 281 -12.59 -7.11 19.94
C VAL A 281 -13.14 -8.45 19.46
N LEU A 282 -13.47 -9.30 20.42
CA LEU A 282 -14.24 -10.52 20.19
C LEU A 282 -15.68 -10.23 20.64
N GLU A 283 -16.59 -10.17 19.68
CA GLU A 283 -18.03 -10.06 19.93
C GLU A 283 -18.68 -11.44 19.73
N GLU A 284 -19.93 -11.65 20.17
CA GLU A 284 -20.62 -12.94 20.06
C GLU A 284 -20.62 -13.47 18.61
N GLY A 285 -19.72 -14.41 18.30
CA GLY A 285 -19.57 -15.02 16.98
C GLY A 285 -18.75 -14.21 15.95
N TYR A 286 -18.17 -13.06 16.34
CA TYR A 286 -17.41 -12.19 15.43
C TYR A 286 -16.07 -11.75 15.99
N VAL A 287 -15.09 -11.66 15.10
CA VAL A 287 -13.80 -11.01 15.34
C VAL A 287 -13.79 -9.67 14.63
N VAL A 288 -13.56 -8.60 15.39
CA VAL A 288 -13.45 -7.24 14.89
C VAL A 288 -12.04 -6.72 15.16
N ILE A 289 -11.31 -6.42 14.09
CA ILE A 289 -9.99 -5.78 14.15
C ILE A 289 -10.09 -4.43 13.46
N GLU A 290 -9.90 -3.38 14.25
CA GLU A 290 -9.89 -2.00 13.78
C GLU A 290 -8.48 -1.45 13.80
N CYS A 291 -8.16 -0.61 12.82
CA CYS A 291 -6.91 0.13 12.80
C CYS A 291 -7.15 1.60 12.47
N ASN A 292 -6.41 2.47 13.14
CA ASN A 292 -6.36 3.87 12.74
C ASN A 292 -5.39 4.04 11.54
N SER A 293 -5.25 5.27 11.07
CA SER A 293 -4.33 5.56 9.96
C SER A 293 -2.92 5.20 10.38
N SER A 294 -2.25 4.39 9.56
CA SER A 294 -0.79 4.50 9.53
C SER A 294 -0.50 5.94 9.11
N ALA A 295 0.42 6.61 9.79
CA ALA A 295 0.80 8.00 9.56
C ALA A 295 1.45 8.23 8.16
N LYS A 296 0.77 7.83 7.08
CA LYS A 296 1.07 8.29 5.72
C LYS A 296 0.56 9.70 5.65
N LYS A 297 1.49 10.66 5.70
CA LYS A 297 1.15 12.05 5.43
C LYS A 297 0.49 12.15 4.05
N LEU A 298 -0.41 13.11 3.85
CA LEU A 298 -1.05 13.37 2.55
C LEU A 298 0.00 13.46 1.42
N LYS A 299 1.17 14.00 1.79
CA LYS A 299 2.35 14.16 0.93
C LYS A 299 2.89 12.86 0.33
N GLU A 300 2.69 11.73 1.00
CA GLU A 300 3.17 10.41 0.59
C GLU A 300 2.19 9.71 -0.38
N ILE A 301 0.97 10.21 -0.51
CA ILE A 301 0.00 9.68 -1.47
C ILE A 301 0.34 10.13 -2.87
N LYS A 302 0.18 9.24 -3.84
CA LYS A 302 0.40 9.58 -5.23
C LYS A 302 -0.85 10.22 -5.84
N PRO A 303 -0.78 11.44 -6.41
CA PRO A 303 -1.92 12.06 -7.06
C PRO A 303 -2.27 11.35 -8.39
N ARG A 304 -3.55 11.01 -8.59
CA ARG A 304 -4.14 10.54 -9.84
C ARG A 304 -3.92 11.63 -10.90
N PRO A 305 -3.48 11.29 -12.12
CA PRO A 305 -3.28 12.29 -13.17
C PRO A 305 -4.61 12.89 -13.62
N MET A 306 -4.51 14.12 -14.09
CA MET A 306 -5.62 14.91 -14.64
C MET A 306 -5.21 15.40 -16.02
N THR A 307 -6.19 15.62 -16.90
CA THR A 307 -5.92 16.24 -18.21
C THR A 307 -5.52 17.71 -18.03
N VAL A 308 -4.78 18.30 -18.98
CA VAL A 308 -4.44 19.73 -18.96
C VAL A 308 -5.70 20.61 -18.89
N LYS A 309 -6.77 20.21 -19.58
CA LYS A 309 -8.09 20.86 -19.51
C LYS A 309 -8.64 20.84 -18.08
N SER A 310 -8.59 19.68 -17.42
CA SER A 310 -9.02 19.51 -16.03
C SER A 310 -8.16 20.30 -15.05
N ILE A 311 -6.85 20.39 -15.26
CA ILE A 311 -5.93 21.18 -14.44
C ILE A 311 -6.29 22.67 -14.50
N ARG A 312 -6.46 23.21 -15.72
CA ARG A 312 -6.90 24.60 -15.93
C ARG A 312 -8.28 24.85 -15.34
N GLN A 313 -9.17 23.86 -15.41
CA GLN A 313 -10.49 23.95 -14.84
C GLN A 313 -10.44 24.03 -13.31
N VAL A 314 -9.65 23.18 -12.62
CA VAL A 314 -9.47 23.28 -11.16
C VAL A 314 -8.88 24.61 -10.76
N ALA A 315 -7.87 25.11 -11.49
CA ALA A 315 -7.30 26.43 -11.23
C ALA A 315 -8.34 27.57 -11.35
N ARG A 316 -9.31 27.43 -12.27
CA ARG A 316 -10.43 28.37 -12.42
C ARG A 316 -11.53 28.19 -11.40
N MET A 317 -11.58 27.08 -10.65
CA MET A 317 -12.62 26.88 -9.63
C MET A 317 -12.53 27.90 -8.51
N ASN A 318 -11.32 28.37 -8.17
CA ASN A 318 -11.13 29.46 -7.23
C ASN A 318 -11.27 30.84 -7.91
N SER A 319 -12.39 31.05 -8.62
CA SER A 319 -12.78 32.34 -9.19
C SER A 319 -14.25 32.64 -8.87
N GLY A 320 -14.66 33.90 -9.10
CA GLY A 320 -16.03 34.36 -8.88
C GLY A 320 -16.33 34.81 -7.45
N PRO A 321 -17.62 34.96 -7.09
CA PRO A 321 -18.04 35.61 -5.84
C PRO A 321 -17.62 34.88 -4.56
N LEU A 322 -17.39 33.57 -4.65
CA LEU A 322 -16.98 32.72 -3.53
C LEU A 322 -15.47 32.44 -3.53
N ALA A 323 -14.67 33.22 -4.27
CA ALA A 323 -13.23 33.02 -4.34
C ALA A 323 -12.60 33.22 -2.95
N VAL A 324 -11.71 32.31 -2.57
CA VAL A 324 -10.95 32.41 -1.32
C VAL A 324 -9.54 32.92 -1.62
N PRO A 325 -8.87 33.59 -0.67
CA PRO A 325 -7.51 34.08 -0.87
C PRO A 325 -6.57 32.98 -1.36
N PRO A 326 -5.61 33.26 -2.27
CA PRO A 326 -4.67 32.26 -2.77
C PRO A 326 -3.88 31.54 -1.66
N SER A 327 -3.56 32.23 -0.56
CA SER A 327 -2.90 31.64 0.62
C SER A 327 -3.74 30.58 1.34
N ARG A 328 -5.07 30.64 1.20
CA ARG A 328 -6.02 29.68 1.77
C ARG A 328 -6.49 28.64 0.76
N TRP A 329 -5.89 28.61 -0.43
CA TRP A 329 -6.18 27.63 -1.48
C TRP A 329 -5.07 26.57 -1.56
N PRO A 330 -5.39 25.27 -1.37
CA PRO A 330 -4.40 24.22 -1.42
C PRO A 330 -3.82 24.07 -2.82
N SER A 331 -2.56 23.64 -2.87
CA SER A 331 -1.88 23.33 -4.11
C SER A 331 -2.63 22.23 -4.87
N LEU A 332 -2.61 22.33 -6.20
CA LEU A 332 -3.22 21.32 -7.07
C LEU A 332 -2.66 19.92 -6.80
N VAL A 333 -1.40 19.82 -6.41
CA VAL A 333 -0.77 18.55 -6.05
C VAL A 333 -1.46 17.94 -4.83
N ARG A 334 -1.66 18.71 -3.77
CA ARG A 334 -2.36 18.26 -2.55
C ARG A 334 -3.81 17.90 -2.81
N LEU A 335 -4.55 18.73 -3.55
CA LEU A 335 -5.93 18.41 -3.95
C LEU A 335 -6.02 17.10 -4.73
N ARG A 336 -5.05 16.82 -5.62
CA ARG A 336 -5.00 15.54 -6.35
C ARG A 336 -4.62 14.37 -5.46
N GLN A 337 -3.70 14.56 -4.51
CA GLN A 337 -3.34 13.51 -3.54
C GLN A 337 -4.55 13.16 -2.69
N ALA A 338 -5.26 14.17 -2.21
CA ALA A 338 -6.48 14.05 -1.43
C ALA A 338 -7.62 13.39 -2.19
N ALA A 339 -7.86 13.79 -3.44
CA ALA A 339 -8.86 13.14 -4.29
C ALA A 339 -8.51 11.67 -4.57
N THR A 340 -7.22 11.35 -4.70
CA THR A 340 -6.76 9.96 -4.92
C THR A 340 -6.91 9.11 -3.67
N LEU A 341 -6.59 9.72 -2.53
CA LEU A 341 -6.74 9.14 -1.20
C LEU A 341 -8.21 8.79 -0.94
N LEU A 342 -9.11 9.74 -1.19
CA LEU A 342 -10.55 9.58 -1.01
C LEU A 342 -11.23 8.74 -2.10
N GLY A 343 -10.63 8.68 -3.29
CA GLY A 343 -11.25 8.05 -4.45
C GLY A 343 -12.29 8.88 -5.18
N THR A 344 -12.33 10.19 -4.91
CA THR A 344 -13.30 11.13 -5.49
C THR A 344 -12.69 11.95 -6.63
N SER A 345 -13.49 12.84 -7.22
CA SER A 345 -13.02 13.81 -8.20
C SER A 345 -12.31 14.98 -7.51
N VAL A 346 -11.27 15.52 -8.14
CA VAL A 346 -10.55 16.70 -7.64
C VAL A 346 -11.47 17.93 -7.65
N PHE A 347 -12.45 17.96 -8.54
CA PHE A 347 -13.43 19.05 -8.62
C PHE A 347 -14.33 19.06 -7.37
N THR A 348 -14.88 17.90 -6.99
CA THR A 348 -15.68 17.74 -5.76
C THR A 348 -14.89 18.21 -4.55
N LEU A 349 -13.62 17.81 -4.45
CA LEU A 349 -12.78 18.19 -3.32
C LEU A 349 -12.47 19.70 -3.28
N ALA A 350 -12.12 20.27 -4.44
CA ALA A 350 -11.79 21.68 -4.56
C ALA A 350 -13.01 22.56 -4.26
N ASP A 351 -14.21 22.16 -4.72
CA ASP A 351 -15.45 22.86 -4.43
C ASP A 351 -15.82 22.79 -2.95
N ALA A 352 -15.75 21.59 -2.36
CA ALA A 352 -15.99 21.39 -0.94
C ALA A 352 -15.06 22.26 -0.08
N TRP A 353 -13.76 22.26 -0.37
CA TRP A 353 -12.79 23.11 0.31
C TRP A 353 -13.13 24.59 0.19
N LYS A 354 -13.43 25.06 -1.04
CA LYS A 354 -13.82 26.43 -1.32
C LYS A 354 -15.01 26.87 -0.47
N LEU A 355 -16.05 26.05 -0.42
CA LEU A 355 -17.28 26.33 0.30
C LEU A 355 -17.06 26.40 1.81
N ASP A 356 -16.25 25.51 2.39
CA ASP A 356 -15.97 25.55 3.83
C ASP A 356 -15.10 26.74 4.22
N VAL A 357 -14.06 27.06 3.44
CA VAL A 357 -13.20 28.21 3.72
C VAL A 357 -13.96 29.52 3.55
N PHE A 358 -14.80 29.64 2.50
CA PHE A 358 -15.67 30.79 2.34
C PHE A 358 -16.68 30.89 3.49
N GLY A 359 -17.33 29.78 3.84
CA GLY A 359 -18.31 29.71 4.93
C GLY A 359 -17.70 30.09 6.28
N ALA A 360 -16.52 29.57 6.60
CA ALA A 360 -15.82 29.88 7.84
C ALA A 360 -15.42 31.36 7.94
N ALA A 361 -15.01 31.97 6.82
CA ALA A 361 -14.70 33.40 6.79
C ALA A 361 -15.94 34.28 6.91
N ALA A 362 -17.07 33.87 6.32
CA ALA A 362 -18.33 34.62 6.35
C ALA A 362 -19.10 34.47 7.67
N TYR A 363 -18.93 33.33 8.36
CA TYR A 363 -19.65 32.98 9.58
C TYR A 363 -18.68 32.48 10.68
N PRO A 364 -17.93 33.40 11.33
CA PRO A 364 -16.89 33.05 12.30
C PRO A 364 -17.38 32.19 13.47
N GLU A 365 -18.61 32.41 13.92
CA GLU A 365 -19.21 31.70 15.06
C GLU A 365 -19.81 30.32 14.70
N THR A 366 -19.80 29.95 13.41
CA THR A 366 -20.35 28.67 12.95
C THR A 366 -19.27 27.60 12.96
N THR A 367 -19.65 26.37 13.32
CA THR A 367 -18.71 25.25 13.38
C THR A 367 -18.46 24.63 12.00
N PHE A 368 -17.19 24.54 11.62
CA PHE A 368 -16.69 23.81 10.44
C PHE A 368 -15.68 22.76 10.90
N ILE A 369 -15.81 21.52 10.43
CA ILE A 369 -14.92 20.39 10.81
C ILE A 369 -14.66 20.27 12.33
N GLY A 370 -15.64 20.62 13.16
CA GLY A 370 -15.54 20.59 14.62
C GLY A 370 -14.72 21.72 15.26
N MET A 371 -14.49 22.82 14.54
CA MET A 371 -13.84 24.07 15.00
C MET A 371 -14.73 25.27 14.67
N LEU A 372 -14.61 26.38 15.39
CA LEU A 372 -15.26 27.63 14.97
C LEU A 372 -14.66 28.14 13.65
N GLY A 373 -15.40 28.95 12.91
CA GLY A 373 -14.98 29.49 11.63
C GLY A 373 -13.73 30.36 11.74
N ASP A 374 -13.63 31.18 12.79
CA ASP A 374 -12.44 31.99 13.08
C ASP A 374 -11.22 31.12 13.40
N GLU A 375 -11.38 30.08 14.22
CA GLU A 375 -10.35 29.11 14.56
C GLU A 375 -9.84 28.35 13.33
N PHE A 376 -10.76 27.92 12.46
CA PHE A 376 -10.41 27.22 11.22
C PHE A 376 -9.65 28.13 10.26
N ILE A 377 -10.07 29.37 10.10
CA ILE A 377 -9.38 30.35 9.26
C ILE A 377 -8.00 30.70 9.82
N LYS A 378 -7.91 30.93 11.13
CA LYS A 378 -6.65 31.20 11.82
C LYS A 378 -5.66 30.03 11.65
N LEU A 379 -6.13 28.79 11.77
CA LEU A 379 -5.30 27.60 11.55
C LEU A 379 -4.72 27.56 10.11
N ILE A 380 -5.52 27.93 9.11
CA ILE A 380 -5.03 28.00 7.71
C ILE A 380 -4.00 29.12 7.54
N ASP A 381 -4.20 30.27 8.18
CA ASP A 381 -3.28 31.40 8.08
C ASP A 381 -1.95 31.14 8.80
N GLU A 382 -1.95 30.34 9.88
CA GLU A 382 -0.77 29.99 10.66
C GLU A 382 0.03 28.81 10.06
N GLU A 383 -0.66 27.74 9.63
CA GLU A 383 -0.01 26.48 9.20
C GLU A 383 0.01 26.30 7.67
N GLY A 384 -0.79 27.07 6.94
CA GLY A 384 -0.93 27.00 5.49
C GLY A 384 -1.94 25.97 4.99
N ALA A 385 -2.60 26.29 3.87
CA ALA A 385 -3.70 25.48 3.31
C ALA A 385 -3.33 24.02 3.00
N ASP A 386 -2.09 23.76 2.61
CA ASP A 386 -1.61 22.42 2.26
C ASP A 386 -1.49 21.49 3.47
N GLU A 387 -1.08 22.02 4.63
CA GLU A 387 -0.97 21.24 5.87
C GLU A 387 -2.36 21.05 6.49
N VAL A 388 -3.17 22.11 6.53
CA VAL A 388 -4.53 22.06 7.09
C VAL A 388 -5.46 21.19 6.25
N LEU A 389 -5.19 21.01 4.95
CA LEU A 389 -5.96 20.09 4.10
C LEU A 389 -5.98 18.67 4.67
N GLU A 390 -4.89 18.19 5.26
CA GLU A 390 -4.84 16.86 5.84
C GLU A 390 -5.76 16.72 7.07
N THR A 391 -5.73 17.70 7.97
CA THR A 391 -6.64 17.76 9.13
C THR A 391 -8.10 17.88 8.70
N TRP A 392 -8.38 18.73 7.70
CA TRP A 392 -9.72 18.88 7.14
C TRP A 392 -10.22 17.59 6.50
N LEU A 393 -9.36 16.87 5.76
CA LEU A 393 -9.67 15.57 5.17
C LEU A 393 -9.99 14.51 6.22
N ASP A 394 -9.41 14.62 7.41
CA ASP A 394 -9.60 13.70 8.53
C ASP A 394 -10.84 14.01 9.38
N LYS A 395 -11.37 15.24 9.30
CA LYS A 395 -12.55 15.66 10.09
C LYS A 395 -13.81 15.84 9.26
N ARG A 396 -13.70 16.24 7.98
CA ARG A 396 -14.85 16.50 7.12
C ARG A 396 -15.60 15.24 6.72
N GLU A 397 -16.91 15.21 6.84
CA GLU A 397 -17.71 14.13 6.25
C GLU A 397 -17.87 14.32 4.73
N PHE A 398 -17.77 13.23 3.97
CA PHE A 398 -17.96 13.21 2.51
C PHE A 398 -19.19 12.36 2.16
N PRO A 399 -20.38 12.97 2.01
CA PRO A 399 -21.64 12.24 1.75
C PRO A 399 -21.59 11.38 0.49
N GLU A 400 -20.90 11.87 -0.56
CA GLU A 400 -20.77 11.20 -1.87
C GLU A 400 -19.94 9.90 -1.84
N LEU A 401 -19.24 9.62 -0.74
CA LEU A 401 -18.45 8.40 -0.54
C LEU A 401 -19.15 7.37 0.36
N GLY A 402 -20.41 7.62 0.74
CA GLY A 402 -21.20 6.70 1.57
C GLY A 402 -20.76 6.67 3.04
N GLY A 403 -20.62 7.85 3.66
CA GLY A 403 -20.28 7.96 5.07
C GLY A 403 -21.23 7.17 5.98
N ARG A 404 -20.68 6.16 6.69
CA ARG A 404 -21.28 5.66 7.93
C ARG A 404 -21.31 6.84 8.92
N ARG A 405 -22.49 7.18 9.42
CA ARG A 405 -22.66 8.07 10.58
C ARG A 405 -21.77 7.56 11.72
N VAL A 406 -20.82 8.38 12.15
CA VAL A 406 -20.29 8.30 13.51
C VAL A 406 -21.40 8.83 14.40
N VAL A 407 -21.91 7.98 15.30
CA VAL A 407 -22.82 8.42 16.36
C VAL A 407 -21.97 9.18 17.38
N GLU A 408 -21.83 10.48 17.21
CA GLU A 408 -21.40 11.36 18.30
C GLU A 408 -22.64 11.79 19.08
N GLY A 409 -22.67 11.39 20.35
CA GLY A 409 -23.64 11.86 21.31
C GLY A 409 -23.41 13.34 21.61
N VAL A 410 -24.47 14.13 21.52
CA VAL A 410 -24.59 15.39 22.24
C VAL A 410 -25.81 15.27 23.13
N GLY A 411 -25.57 15.37 24.43
CA GLY A 411 -26.61 15.28 25.44
C GLY A 411 -27.65 16.38 25.29
N VAL A 412 -28.92 15.97 25.32
CA VAL A 412 -29.96 16.77 25.96
C VAL A 412 -30.69 15.85 26.92
N GLU A 413 -30.53 16.18 28.20
CA GLU A 413 -31.21 15.59 29.32
C GLU A 413 -32.73 15.72 29.15
N LYS A 414 -33.47 14.60 29.15
CA LYS A 414 -34.78 14.45 29.83
C LYS A 414 -35.33 13.02 29.69
N SER A 415 -35.12 12.27 30.77
CA SER A 415 -36.06 11.34 31.43
C SER A 415 -36.91 10.33 30.62
N ARG A 416 -36.83 9.09 31.12
CA ARG A 416 -37.85 8.02 31.21
C ARG A 416 -37.91 6.92 30.14
N LYS A 417 -37.67 5.71 30.69
CA LYS A 417 -38.11 4.36 30.33
C LYS A 417 -37.48 3.72 29.09
N ARG A 418 -36.52 2.82 29.39
CA ARG A 418 -36.06 1.73 28.54
C ARG A 418 -37.26 1.00 27.91
N LYS A 419 -37.33 1.00 26.58
CA LYS A 419 -37.94 -0.06 25.78
C LYS A 419 -36.82 -0.70 24.96
N MET A 420 -36.69 -2.02 25.07
CA MET A 420 -35.88 -2.83 24.17
C MET A 420 -36.27 -2.50 22.73
N VAL A 421 -35.30 -2.18 21.89
CA VAL A 421 -35.50 -2.07 20.44
C VAL A 421 -34.79 -3.24 19.80
N THR A 422 -35.61 -4.09 19.19
CA THR A 422 -35.28 -5.18 18.30
C THR A 422 -34.17 -4.80 17.33
N ILE A 423 -33.10 -5.61 17.30
CA ILE A 423 -32.08 -5.56 16.26
C ILE A 423 -32.78 -5.91 14.94
N VAL A 424 -32.98 -4.92 14.07
CA VAL A 424 -33.27 -5.19 12.67
C VAL A 424 -31.96 -5.67 12.06
N THR A 425 -31.92 -6.94 11.71
CA THR A 425 -30.90 -7.56 10.87
C THR A 425 -30.79 -6.79 9.57
N VAL A 426 -29.85 -5.85 9.50
CA VAL A 426 -29.37 -5.35 8.22
C VAL A 426 -28.32 -6.34 7.76
N THR A 427 -28.72 -7.26 6.88
CA THR A 427 -27.80 -8.08 6.11
C THR A 427 -26.75 -7.15 5.49
N PRO A 428 -25.47 -7.24 5.86
CA PRO A 428 -24.46 -6.42 5.21
C PRO A 428 -24.45 -6.83 3.74
N ALA A 429 -24.77 -5.89 2.85
CA ALA A 429 -24.60 -6.09 1.42
C ALA A 429 -23.15 -6.53 1.21
N SER A 430 -22.97 -7.78 0.81
CA SER A 430 -21.70 -8.31 0.35
C SER A 430 -21.29 -7.48 -0.85
N ARG A 431 -20.45 -6.46 -0.64
CA ARG A 431 -19.61 -5.96 -1.73
C ARG A 431 -18.63 -7.08 -2.03
N GLU A 432 -19.00 -7.91 -3.00
CA GLU A 432 -17.99 -8.59 -3.81
C GLU A 432 -16.98 -7.53 -4.27
N PRO A 433 -15.68 -7.86 -4.29
CA PRO A 433 -14.70 -6.92 -4.82
C PRO A 433 -15.07 -6.62 -6.28
N ASP A 434 -15.25 -5.34 -6.62
CA ASP A 434 -15.33 -4.88 -8.01
C ASP A 434 -14.01 -5.21 -8.72
N VAL A 435 -13.87 -6.46 -9.14
CA VAL A 435 -12.99 -6.86 -10.22
C VAL A 435 -13.71 -6.40 -11.47
N PHE A 436 -13.27 -5.28 -12.03
CA PHE A 436 -13.68 -4.89 -13.38
C PHE A 436 -13.18 -5.95 -14.35
N ILE A 437 -14.03 -6.93 -14.64
CA ILE A 437 -13.94 -7.79 -15.82
C ILE A 437 -14.43 -6.91 -16.97
N GLU A 438 -13.52 -6.37 -17.76
CA GLU A 438 -13.90 -5.97 -19.12
C GLU A 438 -14.19 -7.26 -19.88
N ASP A 439 -15.48 -7.59 -19.98
CA ASP A 439 -16.02 -8.56 -20.92
C ASP A 439 -15.66 -8.12 -22.34
N LEU A 440 -14.56 -8.64 -22.87
CA LEU A 440 -14.39 -8.79 -24.31
C LEU A 440 -14.72 -10.24 -24.65
N ARG A 441 -16.03 -10.52 -24.78
CA ARG A 441 -16.50 -11.55 -25.69
C ARG A 441 -16.20 -11.04 -27.10
N LEU A 442 -15.14 -11.56 -27.72
CA LEU A 442 -15.11 -11.67 -29.18
C LEU A 442 -15.37 -13.14 -29.49
N GLY A 443 -16.52 -13.39 -30.12
CA GLY A 443 -16.86 -14.68 -30.68
C GLY A 443 -15.88 -15.06 -31.79
N ASP A 444 -15.76 -16.38 -31.96
CA ASP A 444 -15.45 -17.11 -33.18
C ASP A 444 -15.06 -16.25 -34.40
N GLU A 445 -13.77 -16.24 -34.74
CA GLU A 445 -13.28 -16.66 -36.07
C GLU A 445 -11.74 -16.66 -36.11
N VAL A 446 -11.22 -17.61 -36.88
CA VAL A 446 -9.82 -17.98 -37.07
C VAL A 446 -9.07 -16.88 -37.83
N GLY A 447 -7.83 -16.56 -37.42
CA GLY A 447 -6.94 -15.74 -38.23
C GLY A 447 -5.55 -15.53 -37.61
N LEU A 448 -4.58 -16.36 -38.01
CA LEU A 448 -3.16 -16.04 -37.89
C LEU A 448 -2.89 -14.70 -38.59
N LEU A 449 -2.31 -13.73 -37.88
CA LEU A 449 -1.71 -12.55 -38.51
C LEU A 449 -0.24 -12.48 -38.09
N GLU A 450 0.62 -12.82 -39.05
CA GLU A 450 2.05 -12.57 -39.04
C GLU A 450 2.30 -11.06 -38.88
N TYR A 451 2.99 -10.67 -37.81
CA TYR A 451 3.46 -9.29 -37.67
C TYR A 451 4.76 -9.11 -38.45
N GLY A 452 4.66 -8.34 -39.54
CA GLY A 452 5.80 -7.83 -40.30
C GLY A 452 6.72 -6.94 -39.46
N ILE A 453 7.98 -6.91 -39.89
CA ILE A 453 9.11 -6.25 -39.25
C ILE A 453 8.82 -4.75 -39.04
N ALA A 454 8.71 -4.33 -37.78
CA ALA A 454 8.58 -2.92 -37.41
C ALA A 454 9.94 -2.21 -37.56
N GLN A 455 9.95 -1.08 -38.27
CA GLN A 455 11.11 -0.20 -38.40
C GLN A 455 11.57 0.34 -37.03
N PRO A 456 12.87 0.57 -36.83
CA PRO A 456 13.38 1.12 -35.58
C PRO A 456 12.96 2.59 -35.40
N PRO A 457 12.51 3.01 -34.20
CA PRO A 457 12.21 4.41 -33.91
C PRO A 457 13.51 5.25 -33.77
N ALA A 458 13.38 6.53 -34.09
CA ALA A 458 14.44 7.53 -34.18
C ALA A 458 15.22 7.75 -32.86
N VAL A 459 16.51 8.05 -33.01
CA VAL A 459 17.47 8.32 -31.94
C VAL A 459 17.11 9.62 -31.21
N LEU A 460 16.89 9.52 -29.89
CA LEU A 460 16.70 10.66 -28.97
C LEU A 460 18.01 10.95 -28.26
N ILE A 461 18.55 12.15 -28.44
CA ILE A 461 19.72 12.65 -27.70
C ILE A 461 19.20 13.18 -26.35
N SER A 462 19.48 12.47 -25.25
CA SER A 462 19.18 12.90 -23.89
C SER A 462 20.43 13.43 -23.20
N ALA A 463 20.35 14.59 -22.55
CA ALA A 463 21.31 15.00 -21.53
C ALA A 463 20.64 14.85 -20.16
N ASP A 464 21.27 14.09 -19.25
CA ASP A 464 20.83 13.89 -17.88
C ASP A 464 21.27 15.09 -17.01
N ILE A 465 20.33 15.71 -16.29
CA ILE A 465 20.62 16.75 -15.27
C ILE A 465 19.99 16.30 -13.94
N ASP A 466 20.76 16.46 -12.86
CA ASP A 466 20.50 15.98 -11.49
C ASP A 466 19.48 16.88 -10.75
N ASP A 467 18.77 16.32 -9.75
CA ASP A 467 17.71 16.99 -8.98
C ASP A 467 18.22 18.20 -8.15
N MET A 468 19.53 18.39 -8.06
CA MET A 468 20.19 19.52 -7.40
C MET A 468 20.16 20.82 -8.21
N ASP A 469 19.84 20.76 -9.50
CA ASP A 469 19.90 21.93 -10.41
C ASP A 469 18.54 22.62 -10.61
N ILE A 470 17.51 22.26 -9.83
CA ILE A 470 16.19 22.89 -9.89
C ILE A 470 16.10 23.98 -8.80
N PRO A 471 16.09 25.29 -9.16
CA PRO A 471 15.90 26.35 -8.17
C PRO A 471 14.46 26.34 -7.63
N PHE A 472 14.34 26.44 -6.29
CA PHE A 472 13.09 26.38 -5.51
C PHE A 472 12.10 27.51 -5.82
#